data_AF-A0A6G7K7X6-F1
#
_entry.id   AF-A0A6G7K7X6-F1
#
_cell.length_a   1.000
_cell.length_b   1.000
_cell.length_c   1.000
_cell.angle_alpha   90.00
_cell.angle_beta   90.00
_cell.angle_gamma   90.00
#
_symmetry.space_group_name_H-M   'P 1'
#
loop_
_entity.id
_entity.type
_entity.pdbx_description
1 polymer ?
#
loop_
_entity_poly.entity_id
_entity_poly.type
_entity_poly.pdbx_seq_one_letter_code
_entity_poly.pdbx_strand_id
1 'polypeptide(L)'
;MDIQDILKKIESFKKKENADSYAIDLKEINDAEDLFADLYIVSKDANGELQADELLLSVENPTQDDLAELTNFSKALNEFI
;
A
#
# COMPACT_ATOMS: atom_id res chain seq x y z
N MET A 1 10.65 -5.68 -7.56
CA MET A 1 9.39 -6.46 -7.43
C MET A 1 8.55 -6.14 -8.65
N ASP A 2 7.92 -7.11 -9.30
CA ASP A 2 7.06 -6.83 -10.44
C ASP A 2 5.60 -6.61 -10.00
N ILE A 3 4.75 -6.13 -10.92
CA ILE A 3 3.33 -5.89 -10.61
C ILE A 3 2.56 -7.17 -10.29
N GLN A 4 2.98 -8.32 -10.81
CA GLN A 4 2.33 -9.61 -10.56
C GLN A 4 2.57 -10.07 -9.13
N ASP A 5 3.75 -9.81 -8.58
CA ASP A 5 4.08 -10.10 -7.19
C ASP A 5 3.28 -9.22 -6.22
N ILE A 6 3.08 -7.93 -6.57
CA ILE A 6 2.24 -7.01 -5.78
C ILE A 6 0.79 -7.53 -5.75
N LEU A 7 0.23 -7.92 -6.90
CA LEU A 7 -1.12 -8.47 -6.96
C LEU A 7 -1.26 -9.79 -6.18
N LYS A 8 -0.26 -10.68 -6.24
CA LYS A 8 -0.25 -11.91 -5.43
C LYS A 8 -0.22 -11.63 -3.94
N LYS A 9 0.55 -10.64 -3.50
CA LYS A 9 0.58 -10.21 -2.10
C LYS A 9 -0.78 -9.68 -1.66
N ILE A 10 -1.40 -8.80 -2.45
CA ILE A 10 -2.76 -8.29 -2.19
C ILE A 10 -3.76 -9.43 -2.04
N GLU A 11 -3.77 -10.38 -2.97
CA GLU A 11 -4.67 -11.55 -2.91
C GLU A 11 -4.41 -12.44 -1.70
N SER A 12 -3.15 -12.59 -1.30
CA SER A 12 -2.77 -13.38 -0.12
C SER A 12 -3.21 -12.68 1.16
N PHE A 13 -3.02 -11.36 1.24
CA PHE A 13 -3.47 -10.53 2.36
C PHE A 13 -4.99 -10.59 2.52
N LYS A 14 -5.76 -10.41 1.44
CA LYS A 14 -7.23 -10.51 1.46
C LYS A 14 -7.73 -11.85 2.01
N LYS A 15 -7.08 -12.95 1.64
CA LYS A 15 -7.44 -14.30 2.12
C LYS A 15 -7.07 -14.54 3.58
N LYS A 16 -5.96 -13.95 4.02
CA LYS A 16 -5.42 -14.13 5.37
C LYS A 16 -6.23 -13.34 6.40
N GLU A 17 -6.53 -12.08 6.11
CA GLU A 17 -7.07 -11.16 7.11
C GLU A 17 -8.60 -11.18 7.22
N ASN A 18 -9.33 -11.70 6.21
CA ASN A 18 -10.80 -11.82 6.20
C ASN A 18 -11.53 -10.54 6.69
N ALA A 19 -10.98 -9.37 6.37
CA ALA A 19 -11.56 -8.08 6.72
C ALA A 19 -12.68 -7.67 5.77
N ASP A 20 -13.59 -6.83 6.29
CA ASP A 20 -14.76 -6.32 5.57
C ASP A 20 -14.38 -5.29 4.48
N SER A 21 -13.24 -4.61 4.66
CA SER A 21 -12.77 -3.58 3.74
C SER A 21 -11.24 -3.59 3.60
N TYR A 22 -10.77 -3.28 2.40
CA TYR A 22 -9.36 -3.15 2.06
C TYR A 22 -9.11 -1.88 1.26
N ALA A 23 -7.94 -1.28 1.42
CA ALA A 23 -7.48 -0.15 0.62
C ALA A 23 -5.96 -0.22 0.40
N ILE A 24 -5.47 0.43 -0.65
CA ILE A 24 -4.04 0.67 -0.86
C ILE A 24 -3.72 2.11 -0.48
N ASP A 25 -2.89 2.28 0.56
CA ASP A 25 -2.49 3.59 1.07
C ASP A 25 -1.02 3.86 0.77
N LEU A 26 -0.73 5.05 0.26
CA LEU A 26 0.63 5.59 0.15
C LEU A 26 0.95 6.41 1.40
N LYS A 27 2.05 6.11 2.07
CA LYS A 27 2.54 6.84 3.24
C LYS A 27 3.96 7.33 2.99
N GLU A 28 4.16 8.62 3.18
CA GLU A 28 5.50 9.20 3.25
C GLU A 28 6.03 9.06 4.67
N ILE A 29 7.14 8.33 4.84
CA ILE A 29 7.78 8.08 6.13
C ILE A 29 9.13 8.77 6.12
N ASN A 30 9.37 9.63 7.10
CA ASN A 30 10.66 10.27 7.29
C ASN A 30 11.41 9.53 8.40
N ASP A 31 12.50 8.85 8.05
CA ASP A 31 13.35 8.12 9.00
C ASP A 31 14.76 8.71 9.03
N ALA A 32 15.01 9.49 10.08
CA ALA A 32 16.26 10.17 10.40
C ALA A 32 16.84 11.05 9.27
N GLU A 33 17.41 10.42 8.24
CA GLU A 33 18.08 11.06 7.09
C GLU A 33 17.43 10.71 5.74
N ASP A 34 16.57 9.69 5.70
CA ASP A 34 15.96 9.19 4.47
C ASP A 34 14.44 9.41 4.46
N LEU A 35 13.92 9.81 3.29
CA LEU A 35 12.48 9.88 3.04
C LEU A 35 12.07 8.61 2.31
N PHE A 36 11.05 7.92 2.79
CA PHE A 36 10.47 6.74 2.14
C PHE A 36 9.05 7.04 1.66
N ALA A 37 8.70 6.50 0.50
CA ALA A 37 7.33 6.40 0.04
C ALA A 37 6.90 4.94 0.03
N ASP A 38 6.05 4.59 0.99
CA ASP A 38 5.64 3.22 1.26
C ASP A 38 4.18 3.00 0.86
N LEU A 39 3.96 2.01 0.01
CA LEU A 39 2.64 1.51 -0.34
C LEU A 39 2.27 0.35 0.57
N TYR A 40 1.15 0.50 1.26
CA TYR A 40 0.56 -0.53 2.10
C TYR A 40 -0.77 -0.99 1.53
N ILE A 41 -1.06 -2.28 1.64
CA ILE A 41 -2.45 -2.71 1.73
C ILE A 41 -2.87 -2.61 3.19
N VAL A 42 -4.01 -1.97 3.43
CA VAL A 42 -4.59 -1.81 4.76
C VAL A 42 -5.96 -2.46 4.78
N SER A 43 -6.31 -3.02 5.92
CA SER A 43 -7.65 -3.48 6.24
C SER A 43 -8.18 -2.73 7.44
N LYS A 44 -9.46 -2.37 7.39
CA LYS A 44 -10.13 -1.66 8.47
C LYS A 44 -11.36 -2.43 8.92
N ASP A 45 -11.62 -2.38 10.21
CA ASP A 45 -12.82 -2.94 10.80
C ASP A 45 -14.07 -2.12 10.43
N ALA A 46 -15.25 -2.55 10.88
CA ALA A 46 -16.51 -1.86 10.64
C ALA A 46 -16.58 -0.43 11.22
N ASN A 47 -15.69 -0.08 12.17
CA ASN A 47 -15.59 1.25 12.76
C ASN A 47 -14.56 2.13 12.02
N GLY A 48 -13.88 1.59 11.01
CA GLY A 48 -12.82 2.27 10.27
C GLY A 48 -11.46 2.26 10.97
N GLU A 49 -11.30 1.47 12.04
CA GLU A 49 -10.03 1.32 12.75
C GLU A 49 -9.11 0.35 11.99
N LEU A 50 -7.81 0.63 11.99
CA LEU A 50 -6.82 -0.22 11.33
C LEU A 50 -6.78 -1.58 12.02
N GLN A 51 -7.12 -2.64 11.28
CA GLN A 51 -7.11 -4.01 11.77
C GLN A 51 -5.80 -4.71 11.43
N ALA A 52 -5.36 -4.57 10.17
CA ALA A 52 -4.08 -5.09 9.70
C ALA A 52 -3.57 -4.28 8.52
N ASP A 53 -2.26 -4.24 8.34
CA ASP A 53 -1.58 -3.70 7.17
C ASP A 53 -0.42 -4.59 6.72
N GLU A 54 -0.08 -4.49 5.44
CA GLU A 54 1.09 -5.16 4.86
C GLU A 54 1.77 -4.24 3.84
N LEU A 55 3.10 -4.12 3.97
CA LEU A 55 3.93 -3.35 3.05
C LEU A 55 4.05 -4.06 1.69
N LEU A 56 3.61 -3.39 0.64
CA LEU A 56 3.68 -3.86 -0.74
C LEU A 56 4.99 -3.43 -1.39
N LEU A 57 5.30 -2.13 -1.33
CA LEU A 57 6.44 -1.50 -1.97
C LEU A 57 6.97 -0.36 -1.10
N SER A 58 8.28 -0.18 -1.08
CA SER A 58 8.95 0.95 -0.44
C SER A 58 9.94 1.54 -1.43
N VAL A 59 9.95 2.86 -1.55
CA VAL A 59 10.89 3.63 -2.38
C VAL A 59 11.64 4.59 -1.48
N GLU A 60 12.96 4.41 -1.40
CA GLU A 60 13.87 5.27 -0.66
C GLU A 60 14.22 6.53 -1.46
N ASN A 61 14.21 7.67 -0.79
CA ASN A 61 14.45 9.01 -1.33
C ASN A 61 13.69 9.27 -2.64
N PRO A 62 12.34 9.15 -2.64
CA PRO A 62 11.52 9.26 -3.84
C PRO A 62 11.59 10.68 -4.41
N THR A 63 11.66 10.77 -5.73
CA THR A 63 11.48 12.03 -6.43
C THR A 63 10.00 12.43 -6.47
N GLN A 64 9.70 13.66 -6.89
CA GLN A 64 8.30 14.08 -7.10
C GLN A 64 7.58 13.24 -8.16
N ASP A 65 8.30 12.81 -9.20
CA ASP A 65 7.76 11.95 -10.25
C ASP A 65 7.45 10.56 -9.68
N ASP A 66 8.33 10.01 -8.85
CA ASP A 66 8.09 8.73 -8.16
C ASP A 66 6.83 8.80 -7.28
N LEU A 67 6.66 9.88 -6.50
CA LEU A 67 5.47 10.08 -5.67
C LEU A 67 4.19 10.16 -6.51
N ALA A 68 4.25 10.84 -7.67
CA ALA A 68 3.12 10.95 -8.59
C ALA A 68 2.77 9.59 -9.21
N GLU A 69 3.78 8.81 -9.62
CA GLU A 69 3.60 7.45 -10.13
C GLU A 69 3.02 6.52 -9.06
N LEU A 70 3.57 6.51 -7.85
CA LEU A 70 3.07 5.71 -6.73
C LEU A 70 1.64 6.09 -6.35
N THR A 71 1.29 7.38 -6.42
CA THR A 71 -0.09 7.86 -6.18
C THR A 71 -1.05 7.38 -7.27
N ASN A 72 -0.64 7.42 -8.53
CA ASN A 72 -1.47 6.90 -9.62
C ASN A 72 -1.61 5.38 -9.53
N PHE A 73 -0.53 4.70 -9.13
CA PHE A 73 -0.50 3.27 -8.93
C PHE A 73 -1.41 2.83 -7.78
N SER A 74 -1.37 3.51 -6.63
CA SER A 74 -2.27 3.22 -5.50
C SER A 74 -3.74 3.40 -5.87
N LYS A 75 -4.08 4.46 -6.63
CA LYS A 75 -5.45 4.67 -7.14
C LYS A 75 -5.88 3.55 -8.07
N ALA A 76 -5.05 3.19 -9.05
CA ALA A 76 -5.37 2.12 -10.00
C ALA A 76 -5.56 0.76 -9.30
N LEU A 77 -4.73 0.46 -8.28
CA LEU A 77 -4.91 -0.74 -7.48
C LEU A 77 -6.19 -0.71 -6.66
N ASN A 78 -6.54 0.43 -6.05
CA ASN A 78 -7.80 0.60 -5.31
C ASN A 78 -9.05 0.39 -6.19
N GLU A 79 -9.01 0.77 -7.47
CA GLU A 79 -10.12 0.53 -8.41
C GLU A 79 -10.26 -0.96 -8.79
N PHE A 80 -9.19 -1.74 -8.61
CA PHE A 80 -9.18 -3.16 -8.97
C PHE A 80 -9.64 -4.08 -7.83
N ILE A 81 -9.62 -3.61 -6.57
CA ILE A 81 -9.78 -4.47 -5.38
C ILE A 81 -11.17 -4.50 -4.77
#